data_AF-A0A7Y5XU96-F1
#
_entry.id   AF-A0A7Y5XU96-F1
#
_cell.length_a   1.000
_cell.length_b   1.000
_cell.length_c   1.000
_cell.angle_alpha   90.00
_cell.angle_beta   90.00
_cell.angle_gamma   90.00
#
_symmetry.space_group_name_H-M   'P 1'
#
loop_
_entity.id
_entity.type
_entity.pdbx_description
1 polymer ?
#
loop_
_entity_poly.entity_id
_entity_poly.type
_entity_poly.pdbx_seq_one_letter_code
_entity_poly.pdbx_strand_id
1 'polypeptide(L)' 'MSSTGSADEALGKAEELLERLKATREELERLAAQEDAEAAVEVLTELAELAKDVESELAKARARAEA' A
#
# COMPACT_ATOMS: atom_id res chain seq x y z
N MET A 1 -10.06 -24.82 1.83
CA MET A 1 -8.93 -24.01 1.31
C MET A 1 -7.85 -24.07 2.38
N SER A 2 -6.63 -24.51 2.04
CA SER A 2 -5.54 -24.66 3.01
C SER A 2 -5.08 -23.28 3.52
N SER A 3 -4.58 -23.19 4.76
CA SER A 3 -4.13 -21.92 5.37
C SER A 3 -3.10 -21.18 4.52
N THR A 4 -2.20 -21.90 3.85
CA THR A 4 -1.24 -21.38 2.87
C THR A 4 -1.89 -20.55 1.76
N GLY A 5 -2.99 -21.03 1.15
CA GLY A 5 -3.65 -20.31 0.05
C GLY A 5 -4.29 -18.99 0.49
N SER A 6 -4.67 -18.87 1.76
CA SER A 6 -5.21 -17.62 2.32
C SER A 6 -4.12 -16.60 2.73
N ALA A 7 -2.90 -17.09 2.99
CA ALA A 7 -1.73 -16.24 3.22
C ALA A 7 -1.21 -15.68 1.89
N ASP A 8 -1.14 -16.50 0.85
CA ASP A 8 -0.73 -16.08 -0.50
C ASP A 8 -1.68 -15.03 -1.09
N GLU A 9 -2.98 -15.14 -0.84
CA GLU A 9 -3.97 -14.14 -1.28
C GLU A 9 -3.75 -12.77 -0.58
N ALA A 10 -3.47 -12.76 0.71
CA ALA A 10 -3.15 -11.52 1.43
C ALA A 10 -1.84 -10.91 0.94
N LEU A 11 -0.83 -11.74 0.64
CA LEU A 11 0.43 -11.27 0.10
C LEU A 11 0.24 -10.64 -1.28
N GLY A 12 -0.53 -11.27 -2.17
CA GLY A 12 -0.85 -10.72 -3.49
C GLY A 12 -1.57 -9.36 -3.39
N LYS A 13 -2.51 -9.21 -2.46
CA LYS A 13 -3.16 -7.91 -2.18
C LYS A 13 -2.16 -6.86 -1.67
N ALA A 14 -1.24 -7.25 -0.80
CA ALA A 14 -0.20 -6.34 -0.31
C ALA A 14 0.73 -5.88 -1.44
N GLU A 15 1.05 -6.75 -2.40
CA GLU A 15 1.85 -6.41 -3.58
C GLU A 15 1.12 -5.42 -4.51
N GLU A 16 -0.17 -5.64 -4.77
CA GLU A 16 -0.99 -4.70 -5.55
C GLU A 16 -1.07 -3.31 -4.89
N LEU A 17 -1.27 -3.27 -3.57
CA LEU A 17 -1.28 -2.02 -2.80
C LEU A 17 0.09 -1.33 -2.81
N LEU A 18 1.18 -2.11 -2.77
CA LEU A 18 2.54 -1.57 -2.84
C LEU A 18 2.83 -0.93 -4.20
N GLU A 19 2.39 -1.53 -5.30
CA GLU A 19 2.55 -0.93 -6.63
C GLU A 19 1.76 0.38 -6.75
N ARG A 20 0.54 0.43 -6.18
CA ARG A 20 -0.22 1.68 -6.09
C ARG A 20 0.51 2.74 -5.26
N LEU A 21 1.05 2.37 -4.09
CA LEU A 21 1.81 3.27 -3.24
C LEU A 21 3.04 3.85 -3.95
N LYS A 22 3.75 3.05 -4.76
CA LYS A 22 4.87 3.52 -5.57
C LYS A 22 4.41 4.55 -6.61
N ALA A 23 3.33 4.27 -7.34
CA ALA A 23 2.78 5.21 -8.32
C ALA A 23 2.32 6.53 -7.69
N THR A 24 1.67 6.47 -6.52
CA THR A 24 1.26 7.66 -5.75
C THR A 24 2.48 8.45 -5.24
N ARG A 25 3.58 7.77 -4.88
CA ARG A 25 4.84 8.44 -4.51
C ARG A 25 5.46 9.17 -5.71
N GLU A 26 5.44 8.57 -6.89
CA GLU A 26 5.93 9.23 -8.11
C GLU A 26 5.09 10.46 -8.46
N GLU A 27 3.78 10.44 -8.19
CA GLU A 27 2.94 11.63 -8.32
C GLU A 27 3.34 12.73 -7.33
N LEU A 28 3.59 12.37 -6.07
CA LEU A 28 4.08 13.33 -5.07
C LEU A 28 5.40 13.98 -5.53
N GLU A 29 6.32 13.21 -6.09
CA GLU A 29 7.59 13.71 -6.63
C GLU A 29 7.35 14.72 -7.77
N ARG A 30 6.37 14.45 -8.66
CA ARG A 30 5.97 15.39 -9.73
C ARG A 30 5.32 16.67 -9.20
N LEU A 31 4.47 16.58 -8.19
CA LEU A 31 3.81 17.75 -7.58
C LEU A 31 4.82 18.61 -6.83
N ALA A 32 5.76 18.00 -6.11
CA ALA A 32 6.85 18.70 -5.45
C ALA A 32 7.72 19.47 -6.45
N ALA A 33 8.02 18.88 -7.62
CA ALA A 33 8.76 19.55 -8.68
C ALA A 33 8.01 20.73 -9.32
N GLN A 34 6.67 20.75 -9.21
CA GLN A 34 5.79 21.82 -9.69
C GLN A 34 5.47 22.86 -8.61
N GLU A 35 6.00 22.68 -7.40
CA GLU A 35 5.69 23.51 -6.22
C GLU A 35 4.18 23.55 -5.88
N ASP A 36 3.42 22.52 -6.25
CA ASP A 36 1.99 22.40 -5.96
C ASP A 36 1.77 21.77 -4.57
N ALA A 37 1.89 22.60 -3.54
CA ALA A 37 1.78 22.17 -2.15
C ALA A 37 0.37 21.70 -1.76
N GLU A 38 -0.67 22.24 -2.37
CA GLU A 38 -2.06 21.90 -2.03
C GLU A 38 -2.39 20.49 -2.51
N ALA A 39 -2.11 20.18 -3.78
CA ALA A 39 -2.27 18.83 -4.30
C ALA A 39 -1.33 17.82 -3.61
N ALA A 40 -0.11 18.23 -3.25
CA ALA A 40 0.84 17.36 -2.55
C ALA A 40 0.31 16.89 -1.17
N VAL A 41 -0.46 17.71 -0.45
CA VAL A 41 -1.07 17.33 0.84
C VAL A 41 -2.14 16.25 0.67
N GLU A 42 -2.93 16.31 -0.40
CA GLU A 42 -3.92 15.28 -0.72
C GLU A 42 -3.23 13.95 -1.03
N VAL A 43 -2.20 13.97 -1.87
CA VAL A 43 -1.41 12.78 -2.23
C VAL A 43 -0.69 12.18 -1.01
N LEU A 44 -0.19 13.01 -0.09
CA LEU A 44 0.38 12.53 1.18
C LEU A 44 -0.64 11.82 2.06
N THR A 45 -1.91 12.26 2.04
CA THR A 45 -2.99 11.60 2.75
C THR A 45 -3.28 10.23 2.15
N GLU A 46 -3.38 10.14 0.81
CA GLU A 46 -3.55 8.86 0.11
C GLU A 46 -2.39 7.90 0.38
N LEU A 47 -1.14 8.39 0.36
CA LEU A 47 0.04 7.59 0.71
C LEU A 47 -0.04 6.99 2.11
N ALA A 48 -0.52 7.76 3.09
CA ALA A 48 -0.68 7.29 4.46
C ALA A 48 -1.76 6.22 4.59
N GLU A 49 -2.83 6.30 3.80
CA GLU A 49 -3.88 5.28 3.76
C GLU A 49 -3.38 4.00 3.09
N LEU A 50 -2.75 4.11 1.92
CA LEU A 50 -2.14 2.97 1.23
C LEU A 50 -1.11 2.24 2.10
N ALA A 51 -0.30 2.98 2.86
CA ALA A 51 0.68 2.38 3.78
C ALA A 51 0.00 1.53 4.87
N LYS A 52 -1.09 2.05 5.48
CA LYS A 52 -1.87 1.31 6.48
C LYS A 52 -2.51 0.05 5.90
N ASP A 53 -2.99 0.12 4.67
CA ASP A 53 -3.61 -1.02 3.99
C ASP A 53 -2.57 -2.11 3.67
N VAL A 54 -1.36 -1.72 3.22
CA VAL A 54 -0.24 -2.65 3.03
C VAL A 54 0.11 -3.33 4.36
N GLU A 55 0.27 -2.57 5.44
CA GLU A 55 0.55 -3.12 6.77
C GLU A 55 -0.54 -4.11 7.24
N SER A 56 -1.81 -3.79 6.99
CA SER A 56 -2.97 -4.63 7.31
C SER A 56 -2.94 -5.98 6.56
N GLU A 57 -2.66 -5.97 5.26
CA GLU A 57 -2.56 -7.20 4.47
C GLU A 57 -1.34 -8.03 4.86
N LEU A 58 -0.20 -7.40 5.15
CA LEU A 58 0.98 -8.12 5.66
C LEU A 58 0.71 -8.75 7.02
N ALA A 59 -0.01 -8.08 7.92
CA ALA A 59 -0.41 -8.65 9.20
C ALA A 59 -1.35 -9.85 9.04
N LYS A 60 -2.32 -9.77 8.10
CA LYS A 60 -3.21 -10.89 7.76
C LYS A 60 -2.43 -12.07 7.18
N ALA A 61 -1.49 -11.82 6.27
CA ALA A 61 -0.67 -12.87 5.67
C ALA A 61 0.14 -13.62 6.75
N ARG A 62 0.78 -12.89 7.66
CA ARG A 62 1.52 -13.47 8.80
C ARG A 62 0.62 -14.32 9.70
N ALA A 63 -0.51 -13.76 10.14
CA ALA A 63 -1.43 -14.48 11.02
C ALA A 63 -1.97 -15.78 10.39
N ARG A 64 -2.17 -15.80 9.07
CA ARG A 64 -2.66 -16.99 8.33
C ARG A 64 -1.56 -18.01 8.05
N ALA A 65 -0.31 -17.58 7.92
CA ALA A 65 0.82 -18.48 7.76
C ALA A 65 1.15 -19.22 9.08
N GLU A 66 0.86 -18.59 10.22
CA GLU A 66 1.08 -19.15 11.56
C GLU A 66 -0.10 -20.03 12.07
N ALA A 67 -1.23 -20.06 11.36
CA ALA A 67 -2.45 -20.79 11.72
C ALA A 67 -2.61 -22.14 10.97
#